data_AF-A0A1S2VJJ4-F1
#
_entry.id   AF-A0A1S2VJJ4-F1
#
_cell.length_a   1.000
_cell.length_b   1.000
_cell.length_c   1.000
_cell.angle_alpha   90.00
_cell.angle_beta   90.00
_cell.angle_gamma   90.00
#
_symmetry.space_group_name_H-M   'P 1'
#
loop_
_entity.id
_entity.type
_entity.pdbx_description
1 polymer ?
#
loop_
_entity_poly.entity_id
_entity_poly.type
_entity_poly.pdbx_seq_one_letter_code
_entity_poly.pdbx_strand_id
1 'polypeptide(L)'
;MAVHRNTTSEVAFGMADDVRYGLQQTPKRLSSQFFYDAVGSHLFQQIMHLPEYYLTRSEYEILDNHKADLLRHFAPDQQPFELVELGAGDGLKTKILLRHFLDEQTSFSYVPIDISEDALIDLATSLQKQWPTLNIQPQHDEYFHALEWLSGTSDKRKVVLFLGSNIGNFSPEAAVGFYQQLSDSLRPGDLVLTGFDLQKHPAVILAAYNDRQGVTRAFNLNLLHRLNEELDANFNLAMFDHYPTYCPETGEARSYLVSQKKQTVHIGALDLDVVFDYGEVIHTEISRKFTPKQIQELADATGFSVNATFTDCKGYFVDVIFEKKA
;
A
#
# COMPACT_ATOMS: atom_id res chain seq x y z
N MET A 1 12.06 19.63 16.76
CA MET A 1 12.56 19.31 15.41
C MET A 1 12.23 17.83 15.16
N ALA A 2 11.02 17.42 14.79
CA ALA A 2 10.14 17.87 13.71
C ALA A 2 10.90 17.99 12.39
N VAL A 3 11.04 16.88 11.67
CA VAL A 3 11.40 16.91 10.25
C VAL A 3 10.10 16.77 9.48
N HIS A 4 9.48 17.91 9.19
CA HIS A 4 8.77 18.08 7.92
C HIS A 4 9.81 18.09 6.81
N ARG A 5 9.50 17.51 5.65
CA ARG A 5 10.10 17.98 4.40
C ARG A 5 9.04 18.06 3.30
N ASN A 6 8.68 19.30 3.00
CA ASN A 6 8.15 19.70 1.69
C ASN A 6 9.32 19.73 0.70
N THR A 7 9.08 19.16 -0.50
CA THR A 7 9.69 19.47 -1.80
C THR A 7 11.20 19.31 -2.01
N THR A 8 11.53 18.74 -3.17
CA THR A 8 12.83 18.59 -3.86
C THR A 8 13.71 17.39 -3.45
N SER A 9 13.70 16.36 -4.31
CA SER A 9 14.57 15.18 -4.38
C SER A 9 14.82 14.45 -3.04
N GLU A 10 13.91 13.53 -2.69
CA GLU A 10 14.18 12.58 -1.61
C GLU A 10 15.24 11.57 -2.08
N VAL A 11 16.41 11.61 -1.44
CA VAL A 11 17.34 10.49 -1.44
C VAL A 11 16.61 9.36 -0.71
N ALA A 12 16.34 8.24 -1.38
CA ALA A 12 15.77 7.05 -0.77
C ALA A 12 16.55 6.72 0.52
N PHE A 13 15.86 6.84 1.67
CA PHE A 13 16.46 6.59 2.97
C PHE A 13 16.54 5.08 3.17
N GLY A 14 17.75 4.53 3.14
CA GLY A 14 17.96 3.09 3.38
C GLY A 14 17.58 2.69 4.82
N MET A 15 17.39 1.40 5.05
CA MET A 15 17.02 0.84 6.36
C MET A 15 17.93 1.35 7.51
N ALA A 16 19.23 1.42 7.27
CA ALA A 16 20.22 1.94 8.21
C ALA A 16 19.89 3.36 8.70
N ASP A 17 19.49 4.25 7.79
CA ASP A 17 19.21 5.65 8.13
C ASP A 17 17.85 5.81 8.82
N ASP A 18 16.83 5.03 8.41
CA ASP A 18 15.52 4.98 9.10
C ASP A 18 15.69 4.49 10.55
N VAL A 19 16.46 3.44 10.76
CA VAL A 19 16.76 2.89 12.08
C VAL A 19 17.50 3.90 12.94
N ARG A 20 18.57 4.52 12.41
CA ARG A 20 19.36 5.53 13.13
C ARG A 20 18.48 6.70 13.59
N TYR A 21 17.62 7.19 12.71
CA TYR A 21 16.77 8.33 13.02
C TYR A 21 15.58 7.95 13.90
N GLY A 22 14.86 6.89 13.53
CA GLY A 22 13.58 6.48 14.10
C GLY A 22 13.68 5.91 15.51
N LEU A 23 14.71 5.12 15.80
CA LEU A 23 14.89 4.54 17.14
C LEU A 23 15.48 5.53 18.17
N GLN A 24 15.96 6.69 17.71
CA GLN A 24 16.38 7.79 18.58
C GLN A 24 15.26 8.80 18.85
N GLN A 25 14.10 8.68 18.20
CA GLN A 25 12.96 9.56 18.45
C GLN A 25 12.23 9.21 19.75
N THR A 26 11.44 10.16 20.25
CA THR A 26 10.43 9.93 21.29
C THR A 26 9.08 10.45 20.78
N PRO A 27 8.11 9.58 20.46
CA PRO A 27 8.18 8.11 20.50
C PRO A 27 9.08 7.50 19.40
N LYS A 28 9.61 6.29 19.64
CA LYS A 28 10.40 5.53 18.67
C LYS A 28 9.53 5.04 17.51
N ARG A 29 10.11 4.96 16.31
CA ARG A 29 9.41 4.48 15.10
C ARG A 29 10.34 3.75 14.14
N LEU A 30 9.75 2.91 13.31
CA LEU A 30 10.37 2.27 12.15
C LEU A 30 9.38 2.29 10.98
N SER A 31 9.88 2.42 9.76
CA SER A 31 9.03 2.46 8.57
C SER A 31 8.46 1.08 8.21
N SER A 32 7.17 1.03 7.86
CA SER A 32 6.49 -0.19 7.41
C SER A 32 6.98 -0.69 6.05
N GLN A 33 7.67 0.14 5.26
CA GLN A 33 8.26 -0.28 3.98
C GLN A 33 9.24 -1.47 4.15
N PHE A 34 9.84 -1.58 5.34
CA PHE A 34 10.79 -2.65 5.66
C PHE A 34 10.12 -3.95 6.12
N PHE A 35 8.78 -4.06 6.09
CA PHE A 35 8.14 -5.35 6.33
C PHE A 35 8.35 -6.34 5.19
N TYR A 36 8.60 -5.88 3.97
CA TYR A 36 8.42 -6.71 2.76
C TYR A 36 9.73 -7.33 2.25
N ASP A 37 10.48 -8.04 3.11
CA ASP A 37 11.43 -9.04 2.61
C ASP A 37 10.68 -10.30 2.12
N ALA A 38 11.42 -11.34 1.70
CA ALA A 38 10.80 -12.59 1.27
C ALA A 38 9.92 -13.21 2.37
N VAL A 39 10.36 -13.19 3.63
CA VAL A 39 9.59 -13.76 4.76
C VAL A 39 8.36 -12.91 5.06
N GLY A 40 8.52 -11.60 5.17
CA GLY A 40 7.42 -10.70 5.46
C GLY A 40 6.38 -10.65 4.35
N SER A 41 6.80 -10.72 3.08
CA SER A 41 5.88 -10.84 1.94
C SER A 41 5.08 -12.14 2.02
N HIS A 42 5.70 -13.26 2.40
CA HIS A 42 4.98 -14.52 2.63
C HIS A 42 4.01 -14.44 3.81
N LEU A 43 4.39 -13.78 4.91
CA LEU A 43 3.49 -13.55 6.04
C LEU A 43 2.30 -12.66 5.66
N PHE A 44 2.52 -11.60 4.87
CA PHE A 44 1.44 -10.77 4.37
C PHE A 44 0.48 -11.54 3.47
N GLN A 45 1.01 -12.43 2.61
CA GLN A 45 0.19 -13.34 1.82
C GLN A 45 -0.69 -14.22 2.71
N GLN A 46 -0.18 -14.74 3.83
CA GLN A 46 -0.99 -15.47 4.80
C GLN A 46 -2.06 -14.56 5.43
N ILE A 47 -1.71 -13.32 5.82
CA ILE A 47 -2.65 -12.34 6.38
C ILE A 47 -3.84 -12.13 5.45
N MET A 48 -3.60 -11.98 4.14
CA MET A 48 -4.67 -11.78 3.15
C MET A 48 -5.71 -12.91 3.10
N HIS A 49 -5.35 -14.11 3.57
CA HIS A 49 -6.23 -15.27 3.60
C HIS A 49 -6.91 -15.49 4.96
N LEU A 50 -6.58 -14.71 5.99
CA LEU A 50 -7.16 -14.85 7.33
C LEU A 50 -8.63 -14.43 7.34
N PRO A 51 -9.50 -15.14 8.09
CA PRO A 51 -10.92 -14.78 8.17
C PRO A 51 -11.14 -13.38 8.74
N GLU A 52 -10.27 -12.91 9.63
CA GLU A 52 -10.31 -11.57 10.22
C GLU A 52 -9.94 -10.45 9.22
N TYR A 53 -8.99 -10.72 8.31
CA TYR A 53 -8.52 -9.72 7.33
C TYR A 53 -9.44 -9.65 6.11
N TYR A 54 -10.46 -8.81 6.19
CA TYR A 54 -11.51 -8.73 5.16
C TYR A 54 -11.10 -7.96 3.91
N LEU A 55 -10.12 -7.05 3.99
CA LEU A 55 -9.83 -6.04 2.96
C LEU A 55 -9.63 -6.66 1.58
N THR A 56 -8.74 -7.65 1.47
CA THR A 56 -8.42 -8.32 0.19
C THR A 56 -9.65 -8.95 -0.43
N ARG A 57 -10.51 -9.58 0.38
CA ARG A 57 -11.73 -10.24 -0.11
C ARG A 57 -12.80 -9.24 -0.53
N SER A 58 -12.98 -8.16 0.23
CA SER A 58 -13.94 -7.11 -0.10
C SER A 58 -13.57 -6.43 -1.42
N GLU A 59 -12.30 -6.06 -1.61
CA GLU A 59 -11.87 -5.43 -2.87
C GLU A 59 -11.89 -6.42 -4.04
N TYR A 60 -11.48 -7.67 -3.83
CA TYR A 60 -11.61 -8.72 -4.85
C TYR A 60 -13.07 -8.87 -5.31
N GLU A 61 -14.03 -8.89 -4.38
CA GLU A 61 -15.46 -8.97 -4.67
C GLU A 61 -15.93 -7.79 -5.54
N ILE A 62 -15.49 -6.56 -5.22
CA ILE A 62 -15.83 -5.37 -5.98
C ILE A 62 -15.35 -5.51 -7.43
N LEU A 63 -14.07 -5.84 -7.61
CA LEU A 63 -13.47 -5.97 -8.94
C LEU A 63 -14.14 -7.09 -9.74
N ASP A 64 -14.45 -8.23 -9.12
CA ASP A 64 -15.09 -9.35 -9.83
C ASP A 64 -16.53 -9.04 -10.24
N ASN A 65 -17.30 -8.38 -9.37
CA ASN A 65 -18.69 -8.04 -9.64
C ASN A 65 -18.83 -6.86 -10.63
N HIS A 66 -17.88 -5.93 -10.62
CA HIS A 66 -17.96 -4.68 -11.39
C HIS A 66 -16.97 -4.57 -12.56
N LYS A 67 -16.19 -5.61 -12.88
CA LYS A 67 -15.23 -5.61 -14.00
C LYS A 67 -15.78 -5.09 -15.34
N ALA A 68 -17.04 -5.41 -15.66
CA ALA A 68 -17.69 -4.92 -16.88
C ALA A 68 -18.04 -3.42 -16.80
N ASP A 69 -18.44 -2.93 -15.63
CA ASP A 69 -18.70 -1.51 -15.40
C ASP A 69 -17.40 -0.71 -15.44
N LEU A 70 -16.36 -1.21 -14.77
CA LEU A 70 -15.00 -0.66 -14.77
C LEU A 70 -14.46 -0.54 -16.20
N LEU A 71 -14.58 -1.59 -17.02
CA LEU A 71 -14.16 -1.56 -18.42
C LEU A 71 -14.86 -0.44 -19.21
N ARG A 72 -16.16 -0.24 -19.02
CA ARG A 72 -16.92 0.84 -19.68
C ARG A 72 -16.41 2.23 -19.30
N HIS A 73 -15.98 2.42 -18.06
CA HIS A 73 -15.35 3.68 -17.64
C HIS A 73 -13.93 3.84 -18.21
N PHE A 74 -13.15 2.75 -18.23
CA PHE A 74 -11.74 2.76 -18.64
C PHE A 74 -11.58 2.99 -20.15
N ALA A 75 -12.38 2.31 -20.95
CA ALA A 75 -12.32 2.31 -22.41
C ALA A 75 -13.67 2.74 -23.04
N PRO A 76 -14.10 4.00 -22.85
CA PRO A 76 -15.26 4.53 -23.56
C PRO A 76 -15.02 4.39 -25.07
N ASP A 77 -16.05 3.96 -25.80
CA ASP A 77 -15.98 3.69 -27.24
C ASP A 77 -14.85 2.73 -27.67
N GLN A 78 -14.44 1.83 -26.77
CA GLN A 78 -13.35 0.85 -26.98
C GLN A 78 -11.99 1.50 -27.29
N GLN A 79 -11.77 2.74 -26.85
CA GLN A 79 -10.48 3.41 -27.02
C GLN A 79 -9.36 2.69 -26.27
N PRO A 80 -8.15 2.62 -26.85
CA PRO A 80 -7.02 1.98 -26.20
C PRO A 80 -6.54 2.79 -24.99
N PHE A 81 -6.16 2.09 -23.92
CA PHE A 81 -5.64 2.70 -22.71
C PHE A 81 -4.42 1.94 -22.16
N GLU A 82 -3.77 2.54 -21.18
CA GLU A 82 -2.68 1.93 -20.43
C GLU A 82 -3.12 1.73 -18.98
N LEU A 83 -3.10 0.47 -18.55
CA LEU A 83 -3.43 0.07 -17.20
C LEU A 83 -2.15 0.06 -16.38
N VAL A 84 -1.98 1.08 -15.55
CA VAL A 84 -0.81 1.26 -14.69
C VAL A 84 -1.20 0.81 -13.30
N GLU A 85 -0.43 -0.06 -12.65
CA GLU A 85 -0.74 -0.48 -11.28
C GLU A 85 0.40 -0.12 -10.33
N LEU A 86 0.07 0.68 -9.31
CA LEU A 86 1.01 1.09 -8.27
C LEU A 86 0.95 0.10 -7.10
N GLY A 87 2.04 -0.64 -6.88
CA GLY A 87 2.12 -1.68 -5.86
C GLY A 87 1.42 -2.96 -6.30
N ALA A 88 1.85 -3.50 -7.44
CA ALA A 88 1.17 -4.61 -8.08
C ALA A 88 1.22 -5.93 -7.29
N GLY A 89 2.27 -6.14 -6.48
CA GLY A 89 2.46 -7.36 -5.70
C GLY A 89 2.32 -8.63 -6.55
N ASP A 90 1.48 -9.57 -6.13
CA ASP A 90 1.21 -10.83 -6.84
C ASP A 90 0.14 -10.71 -7.95
N GLY A 91 -0.43 -9.52 -8.12
CA GLY A 91 -1.49 -9.21 -9.07
C GLY A 91 -2.78 -10.00 -8.88
N LEU A 92 -3.04 -10.59 -7.71
CA LEU A 92 -4.21 -11.45 -7.44
C LEU A 92 -5.53 -10.78 -7.88
N LYS A 93 -5.70 -9.52 -7.48
CA LYS A 93 -6.87 -8.68 -7.77
C LYS A 93 -6.91 -8.26 -9.24
N THR A 94 -5.78 -7.76 -9.75
CA THR A 94 -5.70 -7.21 -11.10
C THR A 94 -5.85 -8.27 -12.19
N LYS A 95 -5.47 -9.53 -11.92
CA LYS A 95 -5.73 -10.68 -12.80
C LYS A 95 -7.21 -10.86 -13.16
N ILE A 96 -8.15 -10.43 -12.29
CA ILE A 96 -9.59 -10.44 -12.59
C ILE A 96 -9.90 -9.50 -13.77
N LEU A 97 -9.38 -8.28 -13.70
CA LEU A 97 -9.56 -7.25 -14.72
C LEU A 97 -8.84 -7.62 -16.01
N LEU A 98 -7.57 -8.05 -15.91
CA LEU A 98 -6.77 -8.45 -17.07
C LEU A 98 -7.46 -9.56 -17.86
N ARG A 99 -7.94 -10.60 -17.17
CA ARG A 99 -8.68 -11.69 -17.79
C ARG A 99 -9.90 -11.17 -18.54
N HIS A 100 -10.72 -10.35 -17.87
CA HIS A 100 -11.95 -9.83 -18.47
C HIS A 100 -11.66 -8.95 -19.68
N PHE A 101 -10.67 -8.07 -19.61
CA PHE A 101 -10.32 -7.17 -20.71
C PHE A 101 -9.78 -7.95 -21.93
N LEU A 102 -9.04 -9.05 -21.69
CA LEU A 102 -8.61 -9.96 -22.75
C LEU A 102 -9.78 -10.74 -23.38
N ASP A 103 -10.70 -11.25 -22.56
CA ASP A 103 -11.90 -11.97 -23.02
C ASP A 103 -12.79 -11.05 -23.88
N GLU A 104 -12.90 -9.76 -23.53
CA GLU A 104 -13.61 -8.71 -24.28
C GLU A 104 -12.79 -8.13 -25.45
N GLN A 105 -11.61 -8.68 -25.75
CA GLN A 105 -10.73 -8.26 -26.85
C GLN A 105 -10.38 -6.76 -26.81
N THR A 106 -10.27 -6.20 -25.61
CA THR A 106 -9.96 -4.78 -25.40
C THR A 106 -8.49 -4.49 -25.72
N SER A 107 -8.21 -3.34 -26.34
CA SER A 107 -6.84 -2.90 -26.61
C SER A 107 -6.26 -2.18 -25.39
N PHE A 108 -5.31 -2.81 -24.69
CA PHE A 108 -4.62 -2.17 -23.57
C PHE A 108 -3.18 -2.70 -23.42
N SER A 109 -2.34 -1.93 -22.73
CA SER A 109 -1.07 -2.41 -22.14
C SER A 109 -1.16 -2.39 -20.62
N TYR A 110 -0.45 -3.30 -19.97
CA TYR A 110 -0.38 -3.39 -18.51
C TYR A 110 1.02 -3.04 -18.02
N VAL A 111 1.11 -2.10 -17.09
CA VAL A 111 2.35 -1.56 -16.54
C VAL A 111 2.32 -1.76 -15.02
N PRO A 112 2.74 -2.92 -14.50
CA PRO A 112 2.88 -3.11 -13.07
C PRO A 112 4.13 -2.38 -12.55
N ILE A 113 3.97 -1.60 -11.49
CA ILE A 113 5.03 -0.92 -10.76
C ILE A 113 5.09 -1.48 -9.35
N ASP A 114 6.27 -1.84 -8.89
CA ASP A 114 6.51 -2.28 -7.51
C ASP A 114 7.95 -1.98 -7.07
N ILE A 115 8.14 -1.87 -5.76
CA ILE A 115 9.46 -1.71 -5.14
C ILE A 115 10.20 -3.05 -5.01
N SER A 116 9.46 -4.16 -5.03
CA SER A 116 10.03 -5.51 -4.99
C SER A 116 10.29 -6.03 -6.40
N GLU A 117 11.56 -6.10 -6.79
CA GLU A 117 11.98 -6.66 -8.07
C GLU A 117 11.53 -8.13 -8.22
N ASP A 118 11.71 -8.93 -7.16
CA ASP A 118 11.30 -10.34 -7.12
C ASP A 118 9.79 -10.49 -7.38
N ALA A 119 8.95 -9.68 -6.73
CA ALA A 119 7.50 -9.70 -6.93
C ALA A 119 7.11 -9.36 -8.38
N LEU A 120 7.78 -8.37 -8.99
CA LEU A 120 7.54 -8.00 -10.39
C LEU A 120 7.96 -9.12 -11.35
N ILE A 121 9.11 -9.75 -11.14
CA ILE A 121 9.59 -10.86 -11.96
C ILE A 121 8.60 -12.04 -11.89
N ASP A 122 8.17 -12.40 -10.69
CA ASP A 122 7.21 -13.48 -10.47
C ASP A 122 5.85 -13.17 -11.10
N LEU A 123 5.35 -11.95 -10.93
CA LEU A 123 4.10 -11.48 -11.54
C LEU A 123 4.19 -11.53 -13.07
N ALA A 124 5.23 -10.95 -13.65
CA ALA A 124 5.40 -10.90 -15.10
C ALA A 124 5.53 -12.31 -15.70
N THR A 125 6.30 -13.18 -15.06
CA THR A 125 6.46 -14.59 -15.47
C THR A 125 5.13 -15.34 -15.40
N SER A 126 4.37 -15.16 -14.32
CA SER A 126 3.05 -15.75 -14.13
C SER A 126 2.06 -15.29 -15.22
N LEU A 127 2.01 -13.98 -15.49
CA LEU A 127 1.12 -13.38 -16.47
C LEU A 127 1.49 -13.79 -17.89
N GLN A 128 2.77 -13.78 -18.26
CA GLN A 128 3.21 -14.17 -19.61
C GLN A 128 2.94 -15.64 -19.90
N LYS A 129 3.04 -16.51 -18.88
CA LYS A 129 2.69 -17.93 -18.98
C LYS A 129 1.19 -18.12 -19.16
N GLN A 130 0.37 -17.34 -18.46
CA GLN A 130 -1.08 -17.45 -18.49
C GLN A 130 -1.70 -16.80 -19.74
N TRP A 131 -1.18 -15.65 -20.16
CA TRP A 131 -1.64 -14.84 -21.29
C TRP A 131 -0.45 -14.39 -22.15
N PRO A 132 0.05 -15.24 -23.06
CA PRO A 132 1.24 -14.94 -23.87
C PRO A 132 1.11 -13.71 -24.78
N THR A 133 -0.12 -13.26 -25.05
CA THR A 133 -0.41 -12.08 -25.89
C THR A 133 -0.57 -10.79 -25.08
N LEU A 134 -0.55 -10.86 -23.74
CA LEU A 134 -0.64 -9.67 -22.89
C LEU A 134 0.60 -8.80 -23.10
N ASN A 135 0.39 -7.53 -23.45
CA ASN A 135 1.46 -6.54 -23.52
C ASN A 135 1.74 -6.00 -22.11
N ILE A 136 2.74 -6.59 -21.45
CA ILE A 136 3.16 -6.23 -20.10
C ILE A 136 4.51 -5.49 -20.11
N GLN A 137 4.62 -4.42 -19.32
CA GLN A 137 5.82 -3.59 -19.21
C GLN A 137 6.16 -3.34 -17.73
N PRO A 138 6.77 -4.32 -17.02
CA PRO A 138 7.08 -4.18 -15.60
C PRO A 138 8.07 -3.02 -15.36
N GLN A 139 7.86 -2.26 -14.29
CA GLN A 139 8.74 -1.17 -13.86
C GLN A 139 9.11 -1.38 -12.40
N HIS A 140 10.41 -1.59 -12.12
CA HIS A 140 10.92 -1.65 -10.76
C HIS A 140 11.24 -0.23 -10.30
N ASP A 141 10.34 0.34 -9.51
CA ASP A 141 10.46 1.74 -9.08
C ASP A 141 9.59 2.02 -7.85
N GLU A 142 9.93 3.09 -7.12
CA GLU A 142 9.06 3.65 -6.09
C GLU A 142 7.93 4.46 -6.75
N TYR A 143 6.79 4.59 -6.06
CA TYR A 143 5.61 5.24 -6.65
C TYR A 143 5.93 6.63 -7.19
N PHE A 144 6.61 7.47 -6.42
CA PHE A 144 6.89 8.86 -6.78
C PHE A 144 7.75 9.01 -8.03
N HIS A 145 8.77 8.16 -8.17
CA HIS A 145 9.62 8.13 -9.36
C HIS A 145 8.88 7.58 -10.57
N ALA A 146 8.04 6.55 -10.37
CA ALA A 146 7.19 6.02 -11.42
C ALA A 146 6.15 7.05 -11.93
N LEU A 147 5.69 7.99 -11.09
CA LEU A 147 4.80 9.06 -11.52
C LEU A 147 5.47 10.01 -12.52
N GLU A 148 6.79 10.24 -12.43
CA GLU A 148 7.51 11.07 -13.40
C GLU A 148 7.53 10.39 -14.78
N TRP A 149 7.72 9.07 -14.79
CA TRP A 149 7.65 8.24 -16.00
C TRP A 149 6.28 8.35 -16.69
N LEU A 150 5.18 8.37 -15.92
CA LEU A 150 3.82 8.48 -16.47
C LEU A 150 3.57 9.74 -17.31
N SER A 151 4.30 10.82 -17.05
CA SER A 151 4.08 12.10 -17.75
C SER A 151 4.56 12.09 -19.22
N GLY A 152 5.41 11.14 -19.64
CA GLY A 152 6.15 11.23 -20.91
C GLY A 152 6.04 10.05 -21.88
N THR A 153 5.30 8.99 -21.55
CA THR A 153 5.47 7.70 -22.24
C THR A 153 4.55 7.46 -23.43
N SER A 154 3.36 8.07 -23.45
CA SER A 154 2.34 7.74 -24.44
C SER A 154 1.16 8.70 -24.44
N ASP A 155 0.56 8.86 -25.62
CA ASP A 155 -0.63 9.66 -25.86
C ASP A 155 -1.94 8.92 -25.54
N LYS A 156 -1.89 7.65 -25.13
CA LYS A 156 -3.07 6.87 -24.74
C LYS A 156 -3.62 7.31 -23.40
N ARG A 157 -4.92 7.11 -23.19
CA ARG A 157 -5.55 7.33 -21.89
C ARG A 157 -4.88 6.45 -20.83
N LYS A 158 -4.62 7.00 -19.66
CA LYS A 158 -4.07 6.26 -18.53
C LYS A 158 -5.17 5.91 -17.54
N VAL A 159 -5.13 4.67 -17.06
CA VAL A 159 -5.95 4.18 -15.95
C VAL A 159 -4.99 3.66 -14.89
N VAL A 160 -4.84 4.43 -13.82
CA VAL A 160 -3.95 4.09 -12.71
C VAL A 160 -4.73 3.33 -11.64
N LEU A 161 -4.26 2.15 -11.26
CA LEU A 161 -4.79 1.34 -10.17
C LEU A 161 -3.94 1.61 -8.93
N PHE A 162 -4.59 2.04 -7.84
CA PHE A 162 -3.98 2.14 -6.52
C PHE A 162 -4.86 1.42 -5.50
N LEU A 163 -4.66 0.10 -5.45
CA LEU A 163 -5.54 -0.85 -4.77
C LEU A 163 -5.07 -1.17 -3.35
N GLY A 164 -5.87 -1.95 -2.62
CA GLY A 164 -5.52 -2.55 -1.34
C GLY A 164 -5.60 -1.58 -0.16
N SER A 165 -6.16 -0.39 -0.37
CA SER A 165 -6.14 0.68 0.62
C SER A 165 -4.72 1.10 1.03
N ASN A 166 -3.76 0.99 0.12
CA ASN A 166 -2.38 1.47 0.31
C ASN A 166 -2.31 2.96 0.66
N ILE A 167 -3.28 3.76 0.18
CA ILE A 167 -3.44 5.17 0.59
C ILE A 167 -3.61 5.34 2.12
N GLY A 168 -4.10 4.30 2.79
CA GLY A 168 -4.22 4.25 4.25
C GLY A 168 -2.89 4.37 4.98
N ASN A 169 -1.77 4.03 4.32
CA ASN A 169 -0.43 4.05 4.92
C ASN A 169 0.19 5.45 4.96
N PHE A 170 -0.43 6.42 4.29
CA PHE A 170 0.02 7.80 4.23
C PHE A 170 -0.57 8.60 5.37
N SER A 171 0.10 9.66 5.84
CA SER A 171 -0.58 10.71 6.61
C SER A 171 -1.61 11.44 5.73
N PRO A 172 -2.56 12.20 6.31
CA PRO A 172 -3.47 13.04 5.54
C PRO A 172 -2.75 13.96 4.53
N GLU A 173 -1.70 14.63 4.96
CA GLU A 173 -0.92 15.56 4.15
C GLU A 173 -0.14 14.82 3.05
N ALA A 174 0.46 13.67 3.40
CA ALA A 174 1.21 12.86 2.45
C ALA A 174 0.30 12.27 1.37
N ALA A 175 -0.93 11.86 1.71
CA ALA A 175 -1.91 11.39 0.73
C ALA A 175 -2.31 12.52 -0.22
N VAL A 176 -2.57 13.73 0.28
CA VAL A 176 -2.88 14.88 -0.58
C VAL A 176 -1.71 15.20 -1.51
N GLY A 177 -0.49 15.22 -1.00
CA GLY A 177 0.72 15.45 -1.80
C GLY A 177 0.92 14.39 -2.89
N PHE A 178 0.75 13.11 -2.54
CA PHE A 178 0.81 12.00 -3.50
C PHE A 178 -0.23 12.13 -4.61
N TYR A 179 -1.49 12.44 -4.28
CA TYR A 179 -2.53 12.63 -5.29
C TYR A 179 -2.36 13.91 -6.10
N GLN A 180 -1.75 14.97 -5.56
CA GLN A 180 -1.39 16.16 -6.34
C GLN A 180 -0.35 15.82 -7.39
N GLN A 181 0.72 15.12 -7.01
CA GLN A 181 1.75 14.67 -7.95
C GLN A 181 1.18 13.71 -9.01
N LEU A 182 0.32 12.77 -8.59
CA LEU A 182 -0.38 11.87 -9.53
C LEU A 182 -1.25 12.67 -10.50
N SER A 183 -1.98 13.68 -10.01
CA SER A 183 -2.76 14.59 -10.85
C SER A 183 -1.89 15.36 -11.85
N ASP A 184 -0.69 15.78 -11.46
CA ASP A 184 0.21 16.56 -12.31
C ASP A 184 0.86 15.71 -13.41
N SER A 185 1.00 14.40 -13.17
CA SER A 185 1.48 13.42 -14.16
C SER A 185 0.41 12.90 -15.12
N LEU A 186 -0.86 13.27 -14.92
CA LEU A 186 -2.01 12.81 -15.69
C LEU A 186 -2.64 13.92 -16.54
N ARG A 187 -3.25 13.54 -17.66
CA ARG A 187 -3.96 14.46 -18.56
C ARG A 187 -5.46 14.48 -18.24
N PRO A 188 -6.18 15.57 -18.58
CA PRO A 188 -7.64 15.61 -18.48
C PRO A 188 -8.29 14.35 -19.08
N GLY A 189 -9.18 13.73 -18.31
CA GLY A 189 -9.85 12.48 -18.67
C GLY A 189 -9.10 11.19 -18.31
N ASP A 190 -7.82 11.23 -17.93
CA ASP A 190 -7.14 10.07 -17.33
C ASP A 190 -7.79 9.71 -15.97
N LEU A 191 -7.72 8.44 -15.60
CA LEU A 191 -8.44 7.89 -14.45
C LEU A 191 -7.50 7.30 -13.40
N VAL A 192 -7.95 7.34 -12.15
CA VAL A 192 -7.32 6.62 -11.03
C VAL A 192 -8.41 5.80 -10.32
N LEU A 193 -8.31 4.48 -10.34
CA LEU A 193 -9.11 3.60 -9.49
C LEU A 193 -8.39 3.43 -8.16
N THR A 194 -8.95 3.98 -7.10
CA THR A 194 -8.39 3.89 -5.75
C THR A 194 -9.28 3.04 -4.85
N GLY A 195 -8.67 2.05 -4.20
CA GLY A 195 -9.33 1.28 -3.15
C GLY A 195 -9.20 1.95 -1.78
N PHE A 196 -10.31 2.07 -1.05
CA PHE A 196 -10.38 2.63 0.29
C PHE A 196 -11.05 1.65 1.25
N ASP A 197 -10.37 1.35 2.36
CA ASP A 197 -11.00 0.66 3.48
C ASP A 197 -11.81 1.66 4.32
N LEU A 198 -13.11 1.39 4.50
CA LEU A 198 -14.02 2.34 5.16
C LEU A 198 -13.99 2.24 6.68
N GLN A 199 -14.30 3.34 7.36
CA GLN A 199 -14.58 3.30 8.79
C GLN A 199 -15.80 2.42 9.06
N LYS A 200 -15.68 1.55 10.06
CA LYS A 200 -16.72 0.58 10.47
C LYS A 200 -16.54 0.21 11.93
N HIS A 201 -17.28 -0.79 12.41
CA HIS A 201 -17.22 -1.20 13.81
C HIS A 201 -15.77 -1.45 14.27
N PRO A 202 -15.30 -0.81 15.36
CA PRO A 202 -13.90 -0.87 15.81
C PRO A 202 -13.36 -2.29 15.98
N ALA A 203 -14.15 -3.21 16.52
CA ALA A 203 -13.74 -4.59 16.72
C ALA A 203 -13.47 -5.36 15.41
N VAL A 204 -14.14 -4.99 14.31
CA VAL A 204 -13.91 -5.63 13.00
C VAL A 204 -12.56 -5.19 12.44
N ILE A 205 -12.26 -3.89 12.52
CA ILE A 205 -10.98 -3.35 12.08
C ILE A 205 -9.86 -3.89 12.97
N LEU A 206 -9.99 -3.80 14.30
CA LEU A 206 -8.95 -4.28 15.21
C LEU A 206 -8.65 -5.77 15.01
N ALA A 207 -9.66 -6.61 14.77
CA ALA A 207 -9.45 -8.03 14.51
C ALA A 207 -8.63 -8.28 13.23
N ALA A 208 -8.82 -7.47 12.18
CA ALA A 208 -8.04 -7.58 10.94
C ALA A 208 -6.53 -7.35 11.18
N TYR A 209 -6.16 -6.53 12.17
CA TYR A 209 -4.76 -6.24 12.52
C TYR A 209 -4.29 -6.99 13.78
N ASN A 210 -5.14 -7.83 14.37
CA ASN A 210 -4.86 -8.57 15.60
C ASN A 210 -5.47 -9.97 15.52
N ASP A 211 -5.11 -10.69 14.47
CA ASP A 211 -5.65 -12.01 14.19
C ASP A 211 -5.30 -13.01 15.31
N ARG A 212 -6.22 -13.95 15.56
CA ARG A 212 -6.09 -14.90 16.68
C ARG A 212 -4.97 -15.92 16.46
N GLN A 213 -4.55 -16.10 15.21
CA GLN A 213 -3.54 -17.05 14.78
C GLN A 213 -2.12 -16.49 15.02
N GLY A 214 -1.99 -15.18 15.24
CA GLY A 214 -0.73 -14.51 15.53
C GLY A 214 0.13 -14.25 14.29
N VAL A 215 -0.44 -14.30 13.09
CA VAL A 215 0.30 -14.10 11.83
C VAL A 215 0.67 -12.63 11.67
N THR A 216 -0.22 -11.69 11.97
CA THR A 216 0.08 -10.24 11.97
C THR A 216 1.12 -9.88 13.02
N ARG A 217 1.08 -10.56 14.18
CA ARG A 217 2.13 -10.45 15.20
C ARG A 217 3.48 -10.90 14.65
N ALA A 218 3.54 -12.04 13.95
CA ALA A 218 4.76 -12.53 13.33
C ALA A 218 5.27 -11.58 12.24
N PHE A 219 4.38 -11.05 11.41
CA PHE A 219 4.67 -10.06 10.38
C PHE A 219 5.30 -8.79 10.98
N ASN A 220 4.71 -8.25 12.05
CA ASN A 220 5.23 -7.06 12.72
C ASN A 220 6.60 -7.31 13.40
N LEU A 221 6.77 -8.47 14.05
CA LEU A 221 8.05 -8.85 14.69
C LEU A 221 9.15 -9.19 13.69
N ASN A 222 8.81 -9.59 12.46
CA ASN A 222 9.77 -9.86 11.40
C ASN A 222 10.66 -8.64 11.12
N LEU A 223 10.14 -7.43 11.31
CA LEU A 223 10.95 -6.22 11.21
C LEU A 223 12.18 -6.26 12.12
N LEU A 224 12.03 -6.68 13.38
CA LEU A 224 13.17 -6.81 14.30
C LEU A 224 14.12 -7.94 13.90
N HIS A 225 13.59 -9.03 13.33
CA HIS A 225 14.41 -10.10 12.79
C HIS A 225 15.28 -9.61 11.64
N ARG A 226 14.71 -8.84 10.70
CA ARG A 226 15.45 -8.21 9.62
C ARG A 226 16.55 -7.28 10.13
N LEU A 227 16.25 -6.45 11.13
CA LEU A 227 17.28 -5.58 11.72
C LEU A 227 18.46 -6.38 12.30
N ASN A 228 18.21 -7.55 12.88
CA ASN A 228 19.28 -8.42 13.37
C ASN A 228 20.16 -8.94 12.22
N GLU A 229 19.56 -9.40 11.12
CA GLU A 229 20.29 -9.97 9.99
C GLU A 229 21.00 -8.88 9.15
N GLU A 230 20.33 -7.77 8.86
CA GLU A 230 20.80 -6.77 7.90
C GLU A 230 21.67 -5.68 8.52
N LEU A 231 21.49 -5.39 9.82
CA LEU A 231 22.21 -4.32 10.53
C LEU A 231 23.01 -4.81 11.75
N ASP A 232 23.22 -6.12 11.88
CA ASP A 232 23.93 -6.73 13.01
C ASP A 232 23.34 -6.28 14.37
N ALA A 233 22.00 -6.21 14.44
CA ALA A 233 21.30 -5.91 15.67
C ALA A 233 21.10 -7.15 16.55
N ASN A 234 20.86 -6.93 17.85
CA ASN A 234 20.66 -8.02 18.81
C ASN A 234 19.28 -8.00 19.49
N PHE A 235 18.22 -7.60 18.76
CA PHE A 235 16.85 -7.68 19.26
C PHE A 235 16.51 -9.10 19.69
N ASN A 236 16.14 -9.28 20.97
CA ASN A 236 15.50 -10.50 21.44
C ASN A 236 14.00 -10.39 21.20
N LEU A 237 13.50 -11.00 20.12
CA LEU A 237 12.10 -10.93 19.71
C LEU A 237 11.12 -11.41 20.80
N ALA A 238 11.52 -12.32 21.69
CA ALA A 238 10.67 -12.77 22.79
C ALA A 238 10.42 -11.67 23.85
N MET A 239 11.22 -10.60 23.83
CA MET A 239 11.11 -9.45 24.74
C MET A 239 10.35 -8.28 24.11
N PHE A 240 9.72 -8.49 22.95
CA PHE A 240 8.82 -7.54 22.30
C PHE A 240 7.49 -8.23 22.02
N ASP A 241 6.40 -7.49 22.17
CA ASP A 241 5.07 -7.97 21.83
C ASP A 241 4.38 -7.04 20.83
N HIS A 242 3.46 -7.61 20.06
CA HIS A 242 2.68 -6.86 19.09
C HIS A 242 1.47 -6.21 19.76
N TYR A 243 1.27 -4.91 19.54
CA TYR A 243 0.17 -4.16 20.11
C TYR A 243 -0.50 -3.30 19.03
N PRO A 244 -1.54 -3.81 18.35
CA PRO A 244 -2.31 -3.04 17.40
C PRO A 244 -3.40 -2.25 18.11
N THR A 245 -3.74 -1.09 17.55
CA THR A 245 -4.81 -0.22 18.05
C THR A 245 -5.68 0.25 16.90
N TYR A 246 -6.93 0.61 17.20
CA TYR A 246 -7.79 1.34 16.27
C TYR A 246 -8.50 2.48 17.01
N CYS A 247 -8.38 3.69 16.48
CA CYS A 247 -9.04 4.88 16.99
C CYS A 247 -10.21 5.25 16.07
N PRO A 248 -11.48 5.03 16.48
CA PRO A 248 -12.62 5.33 15.63
C PRO A 248 -12.79 6.82 15.32
N GLU A 249 -12.32 7.72 16.19
CA GLU A 249 -12.41 9.16 15.97
C GLU A 249 -11.49 9.64 14.84
N THR A 250 -10.28 9.08 14.74
CA THR A 250 -9.32 9.43 13.68
C THR A 250 -9.44 8.50 12.47
N GLY A 251 -10.03 7.31 12.65
CA GLY A 251 -10.06 6.25 11.65
C GLY A 251 -8.72 5.53 11.49
N GLU A 252 -7.79 5.68 12.43
CA GLU A 252 -6.43 5.13 12.29
C GLU A 252 -6.32 3.77 12.98
N ALA A 253 -5.99 2.73 12.20
CA ALA A 253 -5.38 1.54 12.75
C ALA A 253 -3.87 1.77 12.86
N ARG A 254 -3.25 1.46 14.00
CA ARG A 254 -1.81 1.62 14.20
C ARG A 254 -1.23 0.36 14.81
N SER A 255 -0.05 -0.02 14.33
CA SER A 255 0.71 -1.16 14.83
C SER A 255 1.91 -0.69 15.64
N TYR A 256 2.13 -1.38 16.77
CA TYR A 256 3.25 -1.12 17.66
C TYR A 256 3.95 -2.42 18.04
N LEU A 257 5.24 -2.29 18.35
CA LEU A 257 6.00 -3.27 19.12
C LEU A 257 6.25 -2.71 20.52
N VAL A 258 5.98 -3.50 21.55
CA VAL A 258 6.06 -3.06 22.96
C VAL A 258 7.13 -3.85 23.68
N SER A 259 8.09 -3.15 24.27
CA SER A 259 9.15 -3.74 25.06
C SER A 259 8.60 -4.37 26.35
N GLN A 260 8.84 -5.67 26.55
CA GLN A 260 8.35 -6.43 27.70
C GLN A 260 9.25 -6.33 28.94
N LYS A 261 10.38 -5.62 28.83
CA LYS A 261 11.30 -5.32 29.93
C LYS A 261 12.12 -4.08 29.64
N LYS A 262 12.82 -3.56 30.65
CA LYS A 262 13.93 -2.63 30.39
C LYS A 262 15.08 -3.38 29.72
N GLN A 263 15.55 -2.92 28.56
CA GLN A 263 16.61 -3.56 27.79
C GLN A 263 17.36 -2.56 26.91
N THR A 264 18.59 -2.90 26.57
CA THR A 264 19.38 -2.18 25.57
C THR A 264 19.57 -3.11 24.38
N VAL A 265 19.31 -2.59 23.18
CA VAL A 265 19.59 -3.27 21.92
C VAL A 265 20.78 -2.56 21.27
N HIS A 266 21.81 -3.32 20.94
CA HIS A 266 22.96 -2.87 20.17
C HIS A 266 22.71 -3.14 18.70
N ILE A 267 23.02 -2.18 17.83
CA ILE A 267 22.92 -2.25 16.37
C ILE A 267 24.32 -2.08 15.81
N GLY A 268 25.00 -3.20 15.55
CA GLY A 268 26.43 -3.24 15.24
C GLY A 268 26.80 -2.44 14.00
N ALA A 269 26.02 -2.53 12.92
CA ALA A 269 26.27 -1.79 11.68
C ALA A 269 26.20 -0.26 11.84
N LEU A 270 25.58 0.23 12.92
CA LEU A 270 25.42 1.65 13.20
C LEU A 270 26.24 2.14 14.40
N ASP A 271 26.92 1.24 15.11
CA ASP A 271 27.52 1.50 16.43
C ASP A 271 26.54 2.26 17.36
N LEU A 272 25.31 1.74 17.44
CA LEU A 272 24.19 2.40 18.11
C LEU A 272 23.59 1.52 19.20
N ASP A 273 23.60 2.03 20.43
CA ASP A 273 22.84 1.47 21.54
C ASP A 273 21.50 2.18 21.70
N VAL A 274 20.42 1.40 21.66
CA VAL A 274 19.05 1.88 21.86
C VAL A 274 18.50 1.31 23.16
N VAL A 275 18.18 2.21 24.10
CA VAL A 275 17.56 1.82 25.37
C VAL A 275 16.05 1.83 25.22
N PHE A 276 15.42 0.76 25.72
CA PHE A 276 13.99 0.60 25.86
C PHE A 276 13.62 0.46 27.34
N ASP A 277 12.69 1.26 27.83
CA ASP A 277 12.05 1.01 29.13
C ASP A 277 10.95 -0.06 29.02
N TYR A 278 10.52 -0.61 30.16
CA TYR A 278 9.35 -1.51 30.18
C TYR A 278 8.10 -0.78 29.67
N GLY A 279 7.39 -1.39 28.72
CA GLY A 279 6.20 -0.83 28.11
C GLY A 279 6.49 0.24 27.04
N GLU A 280 7.75 0.54 26.75
CA GLU A 280 8.09 1.50 25.69
C GLU A 280 7.75 0.92 24.31
N VAL A 281 7.17 1.75 23.45
CA VAL A 281 6.65 1.35 22.14
C VAL A 281 7.53 1.80 20.98
N ILE A 282 7.55 1.00 19.93
CA ILE A 282 8.01 1.37 18.59
C ILE A 282 6.78 1.39 17.69
N HIS A 283 6.47 2.54 17.11
CA HIS A 283 5.44 2.62 16.07
C HIS A 283 5.98 2.03 14.76
N THR A 284 5.25 1.09 14.15
CA THR A 284 5.73 0.38 12.95
C THR A 284 4.83 0.57 11.74
N GLU A 285 3.54 0.86 11.93
CA GLU A 285 2.60 1.00 10.81
C GLU A 285 1.39 1.85 11.19
N ILE A 286 0.88 2.57 10.19
CA ILE A 286 -0.45 3.18 10.22
C ILE A 286 -1.25 2.66 9.03
N SER A 287 -2.54 2.40 9.23
CA SER A 287 -3.49 2.12 8.15
C SER A 287 -4.80 2.87 8.43
N ARG A 288 -5.00 3.97 7.71
CA ARG A 288 -6.19 4.81 7.83
C ARG A 288 -7.41 4.17 7.18
N LYS A 289 -8.56 4.46 7.78
CA LYS A 289 -9.89 4.08 7.35
C LYS A 289 -10.68 5.33 7.06
N PHE A 290 -11.40 5.31 5.94
CA PHE A 290 -11.94 6.51 5.34
C PHE A 290 -13.45 6.60 5.50
N THR A 291 -13.94 7.82 5.60
CA THR A 291 -15.37 8.13 5.41
C THR A 291 -15.59 8.59 3.97
N PRO A 292 -16.82 8.47 3.43
CA PRO A 292 -17.15 9.03 2.11
C PRO A 292 -16.82 10.53 2.01
N LYS A 293 -17.00 11.27 3.10
CA LYS A 293 -16.65 12.70 3.17
C LYS A 293 -15.15 12.94 2.99
N GLN A 294 -14.29 12.17 3.67
CA GLN A 294 -12.83 12.31 3.53
C GLN A 294 -12.34 11.95 2.13
N ILE A 295 -12.98 10.97 1.47
CA ILE A 295 -12.69 10.60 0.09
C ILE A 295 -13.02 11.78 -0.85
N GLN A 296 -14.18 12.41 -0.66
CA GLN A 296 -14.57 13.60 -1.42
C GLN A 296 -13.62 14.77 -1.16
N GLU A 297 -13.25 15.01 0.09
CA GLU A 297 -12.30 16.07 0.48
C GLU A 297 -10.91 15.85 -0.16
N LEU A 298 -10.44 14.60 -0.27
CA LEU A 298 -9.21 14.27 -0.99
C LEU A 298 -9.33 14.63 -2.48
N ALA A 299 -10.42 14.27 -3.13
CA ALA A 299 -10.65 14.63 -4.54
C ALA A 299 -10.72 16.16 -4.73
N ASP A 300 -11.43 16.87 -3.85
CA ASP A 300 -11.59 18.32 -3.92
C ASP A 300 -10.28 19.07 -3.69
N ALA A 301 -9.45 18.57 -2.76
CA ALA A 301 -8.12 19.11 -2.47
C ALA A 301 -7.06 18.77 -3.54
N THR A 302 -7.42 17.93 -4.51
CA THR A 302 -6.53 17.46 -5.57
C THR A 302 -7.13 17.78 -6.94
N GLY A 303 -6.35 17.58 -8.01
CA GLY A 303 -6.80 17.83 -9.39
C GLY A 303 -7.86 16.84 -9.90
N PHE A 304 -8.59 16.16 -9.02
CA PHE A 304 -9.50 15.06 -9.36
C PHE A 304 -10.96 15.35 -9.03
N SER A 305 -11.87 14.69 -9.73
CA SER A 305 -13.28 14.62 -9.40
C SER A 305 -13.70 13.16 -9.20
N VAL A 306 -14.70 12.93 -8.35
CA VAL A 306 -15.28 11.59 -8.17
C VAL A 306 -16.19 11.27 -9.35
N ASN A 307 -15.82 10.28 -10.16
CA ASN A 307 -16.58 9.84 -11.33
C ASN A 307 -17.56 8.70 -10.98
N ALA A 308 -17.05 7.65 -10.34
CA ALA A 308 -17.86 6.48 -9.96
C ALA A 308 -17.38 5.84 -8.66
N THR A 309 -18.22 5.02 -8.05
CA THR A 309 -17.97 4.39 -6.75
C THR A 309 -18.59 3.00 -6.71
N PHE A 310 -17.83 2.01 -6.28
CA PHE A 310 -18.24 0.61 -6.19
C PHE A 310 -17.92 0.06 -4.80
N THR A 311 -18.85 -0.65 -4.18
CA THR A 311 -18.72 -1.15 -2.80
C THR A 311 -18.97 -2.64 -2.74
N ASP A 312 -18.34 -3.33 -1.78
CA ASP A 312 -18.62 -4.73 -1.52
C ASP A 312 -19.99 -4.90 -0.84
N CYS A 313 -20.53 -6.13 -0.84
CA CYS A 313 -21.86 -6.43 -0.29
C CYS A 313 -22.04 -6.05 1.19
N LYS A 314 -20.94 -5.89 1.95
CA LYS A 314 -20.97 -5.50 3.37
C LYS A 314 -20.82 -4.00 3.59
N GLY A 315 -20.49 -3.20 2.57
CA GLY A 315 -20.19 -1.78 2.73
C GLY A 315 -18.90 -1.53 3.52
N TYR A 316 -17.94 -2.44 3.41
CA TYR A 316 -16.69 -2.41 4.16
C TYR A 316 -15.56 -1.73 3.40
N PHE A 317 -15.57 -1.85 2.09
CA PHE A 317 -14.53 -1.34 1.21
C PHE A 317 -15.18 -0.64 0.03
N VAL A 318 -14.48 0.34 -0.53
CA VAL A 318 -14.97 1.06 -1.69
C VAL A 318 -13.85 1.32 -2.70
N ASP A 319 -14.10 0.99 -3.96
CA ASP A 319 -13.26 1.41 -5.07
C ASP A 319 -13.88 2.66 -5.72
N VAL A 320 -13.09 3.70 -5.85
CA VAL A 320 -13.52 5.00 -6.38
C VAL A 320 -12.73 5.30 -7.64
N ILE A 321 -13.44 5.61 -8.73
CA ILE A 321 -12.83 6.16 -9.93
C ILE A 321 -12.74 7.67 -9.74
N PHE A 322 -11.51 8.15 -9.58
CA PHE A 322 -11.19 9.56 -9.74
C PHE A 322 -10.88 9.87 -11.20
N GLU A 323 -11.39 10.99 -11.70
CA GLU A 323 -11.09 11.49 -13.03
C GLU A 323 -10.34 12.82 -12.94
N LYS A 324 -9.24 12.93 -13.69
CA LYS A 324 -8.43 14.15 -13.77
C LYS A 324 -9.27 15.28 -14.37
N LYS A 325 -9.44 16.36 -13.58
CA LYS A 325 -10.12 17.59 -14.00
C LYS A 325 -9.42 18.22 -15.21
N ALA A 326 -10.21 18.97 -15.98
CA ALA A 326 -9.75 19.76 -17.11
C ALA A 326 -8.80 20.91 -16.70
#